data_AF-A0A2G2XA97-F1
#
_entry.id   AF-A0A2G2XA97-F1
#
_cell.length_a   1.000
_cell.length_b   1.000
_cell.length_c   1.000
_cell.angle_alpha   90.00
_cell.angle_beta   90.00
_cell.angle_gamma   90.00
#
_symmetry.space_group_name_H-M   'P 1'
#
loop_
_entity.id
_entity.type
_entity.pdbx_description
1 polymer ?
#
loop_
_entity_poly.entity_id
_entity_poly.type
_entity_poly.pdbx_seq_one_letter_code
_entity_poly.pdbx_strand_id
1 'polypeptide(L)'
;MGFPLIGETLQLILPSHSLDLPPFLKNRIQKYGQMFKTNIAGRPVIISADPEFNNFILKQDGKLVDTWSLDTFAEVFEQNTHSSRKYTRHLTLNHFGVEALKEKLLPQMENYINLILEKWSGHESLEVKSAAIKMTVDFAAEQIFSGDLENAPYNISDMFRDLVEGLMSFPINLPGTAHHKCLQIHKKVRETMRDILKKRLDSSTKNRDNREEDLVDHLLRDMDSQKFLTEDYIVQMMFGLLFVTSDSISTTLALSFKLLVEHPDVLEELITEHETILKNKENLDAPLSWNDYKSMTFTLEVINEVLRLGNIAPGLFRRALKDIPVNASYFLRENFQIAKAFRMVSTFISLAKTIHSIRGIPKIGLYEYIRFSVKSQLNKRVVCAAASAAGSSSSSDDSNPYEVLGVSPIEGFDMVKAAYARRRKDAEKRGDEAALAQLEKAYDKIMMSQLTKRKKGVTFGSFKVSKEIRYADKQPIVPWGPRFTKSDDKDIKINLAIAAVFIAWVFIKRSAEWKPLQFLAFVFVYRIFEKLKAFEPPTSTFTEEGEDEGRMMRMGKRLLRSLALVFGCIAIASLGYTGLLNFIEYAGGFIPVVLYNNQELLVTGFTAVMLHIMASYYR
;
A
#
# COMPACT_ATOMS: atom_id res chain seq x y z
N MET A 1 -6.41 20.51 6.93
CA MET A 1 -6.09 20.25 5.50
C MET A 1 -4.82 19.42 5.32
N GLY A 2 -3.87 19.43 6.26
CA GLY A 2 -2.78 18.44 6.30
C GLY A 2 -1.72 18.56 5.20
N PHE A 3 -1.02 17.45 4.95
CA PHE A 3 0.05 17.36 3.95
C PHE A 3 -0.51 17.45 2.51
N PRO A 4 0.30 17.92 1.53
CA PRO A 4 -0.05 17.79 0.12
C PRO A 4 -0.36 16.34 -0.25
N LEU A 5 -1.34 16.11 -1.12
CA LEU A 5 -1.80 14.81 -1.64
C LEU A 5 -2.48 13.85 -0.64
N ILE A 6 -1.99 13.73 0.60
CA ILE A 6 -2.55 12.78 1.58
C ILE A 6 -3.37 13.44 2.69
N GLY A 7 -3.31 14.77 2.80
CA GLY A 7 -4.06 15.51 3.81
C GLY A 7 -3.73 15.09 5.24
N GLU A 8 -4.76 14.81 6.04
CA GLU A 8 -4.68 14.39 7.44
C GLU A 8 -4.97 12.90 7.61
N THR A 9 -4.97 12.12 6.51
CA THR A 9 -5.34 10.70 6.47
C THR A 9 -4.57 9.86 7.49
N LEU A 10 -3.25 10.05 7.57
CA LEU A 10 -2.41 9.29 8.51
C LEU A 10 -2.86 9.49 9.96
N GLN A 11 -3.25 10.70 10.34
CA GLN A 11 -3.71 10.99 11.70
C GLN A 11 -5.10 10.38 11.96
N LEU A 12 -5.95 10.28 10.93
CA LEU A 12 -7.28 9.68 11.03
C LEU A 12 -7.21 8.15 11.17
N ILE A 13 -6.31 7.48 10.46
CA ILE A 13 -6.20 6.02 10.44
C ILE A 13 -5.31 5.44 11.55
N LEU A 14 -4.69 6.28 12.37
CA LEU A 14 -3.93 5.80 13.52
C LEU A 14 -4.86 5.05 14.49
N PRO A 15 -4.53 3.80 14.85
CA PRO A 15 -5.39 2.99 15.71
C PRO A 15 -5.50 3.62 17.11
N SER A 16 -6.67 3.45 17.71
CA SER A 16 -6.98 3.84 19.09
C SER A 16 -7.45 2.63 19.86
N HIS A 17 -6.78 2.30 20.97
CA HIS A 17 -7.18 1.17 21.82
C HIS A 17 -8.42 1.45 22.69
N SER A 18 -9.03 2.63 22.54
CA SER A 18 -10.24 3.05 23.27
C SER A 18 -11.50 2.88 22.43
N LEU A 19 -12.63 2.57 23.09
CA LEU A 19 -13.99 2.62 22.52
C LEU A 19 -14.49 4.08 22.34
N ASP A 20 -13.73 5.08 22.81
CA ASP A 20 -14.04 6.51 22.63
C ASP A 20 -13.73 6.97 21.19
N LEU A 21 -14.12 8.21 20.85
CA LEU A 21 -13.72 8.87 19.61
C LEU A 21 -12.19 8.83 19.43
N PRO A 22 -11.68 8.51 18.23
CA PRO A 22 -10.28 8.63 17.89
C PRO A 22 -9.71 9.98 18.32
N PRO A 23 -8.47 10.03 18.86
CA PRO A 23 -7.85 11.29 19.30
C PRO A 23 -7.87 12.38 18.22
N PHE A 24 -7.70 11.99 16.95
CA PHE A 24 -7.84 12.91 15.82
C PHE A 24 -9.21 13.59 15.79
N LEU A 25 -10.30 12.82 15.81
CA LEU A 25 -11.66 13.37 15.76
C LEU A 25 -11.95 14.21 17.00
N LYS A 26 -11.58 13.73 18.19
CA LYS A 26 -11.78 14.44 19.47
C LYS A 26 -11.10 15.81 19.47
N ASN A 27 -9.82 15.86 19.08
CA ASN A 27 -9.06 17.11 19.01
C ASN A 27 -9.62 18.09 17.98
N ARG A 28 -10.12 17.59 16.84
CA ARG A 28 -10.71 18.44 15.81
C ARG A 28 -12.07 18.98 16.21
N ILE A 29 -12.91 18.16 16.83
CA ILE A 29 -14.22 18.60 17.35
C ILE A 29 -14.03 19.69 18.42
N GLN A 30 -13.09 19.50 19.34
CA GLN A 30 -12.78 20.50 20.37
C GLN A 30 -12.28 21.83 19.77
N LYS A 31 -11.47 21.76 18.70
CA LYS A 31 -10.85 22.95 18.11
C LYS A 31 -11.72 23.69 17.10
N TYR A 32 -12.52 22.97 16.32
CA TYR A 32 -13.25 23.51 15.16
C TYR A 32 -14.77 23.38 15.29
N GLY A 33 -15.27 22.74 16.34
CA GLY A 33 -16.68 22.46 16.55
C GLY A 33 -17.12 21.11 15.96
N GLN A 34 -18.41 20.79 16.11
CA GLN A 34 -18.98 19.50 15.70
C GLN A 34 -18.93 19.26 14.18
N MET A 35 -18.68 20.29 13.38
CA MET A 35 -18.46 20.15 11.94
C MET A 35 -17.17 20.85 11.54
N PHE A 36 -16.32 20.17 10.76
CA PHE A 36 -15.07 20.75 10.30
C PHE A 36 -14.62 20.18 8.96
N LYS A 37 -13.87 21.00 8.22
CA LYS A 37 -13.27 20.63 6.94
C LYS A 37 -11.87 20.05 7.14
N THR A 38 -11.60 18.94 6.48
CA THR A 38 -10.27 18.30 6.41
C THR A 38 -9.99 17.78 5.00
N ASN A 39 -8.84 17.14 4.80
CA ASN A 39 -8.52 16.42 3.58
C ASN A 39 -8.16 14.98 3.95
N ILE A 40 -8.86 14.01 3.34
CA ILE A 40 -8.67 12.58 3.56
C ILE A 40 -8.49 11.92 2.19
N ALA A 41 -7.45 11.09 2.05
CA ALA A 41 -7.04 10.44 0.82
C ALA A 41 -6.97 11.40 -0.39
N GLY A 42 -6.50 12.63 -0.15
CA GLY A 42 -6.38 13.67 -1.19
C GLY A 42 -7.67 14.42 -1.50
N ARG A 43 -8.80 14.04 -0.91
CA ARG A 43 -10.11 14.64 -1.17
C ARG A 43 -10.53 15.59 -0.03
N PRO A 44 -11.10 16.77 -0.33
CA PRO A 44 -11.64 17.66 0.68
C PRO A 44 -12.91 17.06 1.29
N VAL A 45 -12.86 16.69 2.57
CA VAL A 45 -13.98 16.08 3.29
C VAL A 45 -14.45 17.00 4.40
N ILE A 46 -15.76 17.01 4.63
CA ILE A 46 -16.36 17.63 5.81
C ILE A 46 -16.81 16.54 6.74
N ILE A 47 -16.28 16.59 7.95
CA ILE A 47 -16.63 15.67 9.01
C ILE A 47 -17.72 16.32 9.85
N SER A 48 -18.81 15.59 10.08
CA SER A 48 -19.88 16.02 11.00
C SER A 48 -20.11 15.03 12.13
N ALA A 49 -19.97 15.52 13.35
CA ALA A 49 -20.38 14.89 14.59
C ALA A 49 -21.72 15.44 15.12
N ASP A 50 -22.38 16.34 14.36
CA ASP A 50 -23.67 16.94 14.72
C ASP A 50 -24.82 15.97 14.42
N PRO A 51 -25.59 15.50 15.43
CA PRO A 51 -26.70 14.57 15.23
C PRO A 51 -27.81 15.11 14.32
N GLU A 52 -28.15 16.40 14.41
CA GLU A 52 -29.24 17.01 13.65
C GLU A 52 -28.87 17.09 12.18
N PHE A 53 -27.67 17.60 11.90
CA PHE A 53 -27.14 17.66 10.55
C PHE A 53 -26.99 16.26 9.94
N ASN A 54 -26.47 15.30 10.70
CA ASN A 54 -26.35 13.92 10.24
C ASN A 54 -27.71 13.29 9.90
N ASN A 55 -28.74 13.53 10.72
CA ASN A 55 -30.10 13.08 10.43
C ASN A 55 -30.67 13.73 9.15
N PHE A 56 -30.44 15.03 8.97
CA PHE A 56 -30.83 15.75 7.76
C PHE A 56 -30.19 15.13 6.51
N ILE A 57 -28.86 14.91 6.53
CA ILE A 57 -28.14 14.32 5.39
C ILE A 57 -28.65 12.93 5.05
N LEU A 58 -28.94 12.08 6.04
CA LEU A 58 -29.50 10.75 5.80
C LEU A 58 -30.90 10.80 5.14
N LYS A 59 -31.73 11.78 5.48
CA LYS A 59 -33.06 11.99 4.86
C LYS A 59 -32.99 12.52 3.43
N GLN A 60 -31.85 13.08 3.03
CA GLN A 60 -31.63 13.68 1.71
C GLN A 60 -30.89 12.75 0.73
N ASP A 61 -30.71 11.48 1.09
CA ASP A 61 -30.09 10.47 0.24
C ASP A 61 -30.87 10.30 -1.08
N GLY A 62 -30.15 10.40 -2.19
CA GLY A 62 -30.70 10.42 -3.55
C GLY A 62 -31.38 11.73 -3.97
N LYS A 63 -31.37 12.77 -3.13
CA LYS A 63 -31.93 14.11 -3.44
C LYS A 63 -30.87 15.20 -3.48
N LEU A 64 -30.28 15.51 -2.31
CA LEU A 64 -29.20 16.51 -2.17
C LEU A 64 -27.84 15.86 -2.00
N VAL A 65 -27.81 14.61 -1.55
CA VAL A 65 -26.58 13.82 -1.40
C VAL A 65 -26.76 12.47 -2.04
N ASP A 66 -25.65 11.86 -2.44
CA ASP A 66 -25.60 10.46 -2.85
C ASP A 66 -24.58 9.69 -2.00
N THR A 67 -24.71 8.37 -1.97
CA THR A 67 -23.74 7.50 -1.32
C THR A 67 -22.40 7.64 -2.04
N TRP A 68 -21.35 7.89 -1.25
CA TRP A 68 -19.98 7.93 -1.73
C TRP A 68 -19.20 6.84 -1.01
N SER A 69 -18.28 6.18 -1.69
CA SER A 69 -17.37 5.19 -1.12
C SER A 69 -15.92 5.60 -1.43
N LEU A 70 -14.99 5.10 -0.61
CA LEU A 70 -13.57 5.24 -0.92
C LEU A 70 -13.25 4.49 -2.22
N ASP A 71 -12.22 4.95 -2.93
CA ASP A 71 -11.87 4.40 -4.25
C ASP A 71 -11.56 2.89 -4.20
N THR A 72 -10.97 2.40 -3.10
CA THR A 72 -10.75 0.95 -2.87
C THR A 72 -12.03 0.15 -2.78
N PHE A 73 -13.06 0.70 -2.14
CA PHE A 73 -14.38 0.08 -2.07
C PHE A 73 -15.09 0.19 -3.42
N ALA A 74 -14.95 1.30 -4.14
CA ALA A 74 -15.55 1.43 -5.47
C ALA A 74 -14.96 0.47 -6.51
N GLU A 75 -13.68 0.11 -6.39
CA GLU A 75 -13.02 -0.87 -7.27
C GLU A 75 -13.52 -2.31 -7.03
N VAL A 76 -13.92 -2.62 -5.79
CA VAL A 76 -14.43 -3.95 -5.39
C VAL A 76 -15.95 -4.04 -5.48
N PHE A 77 -16.65 -2.93 -5.25
CA PHE A 77 -18.10 -2.83 -5.30
C PHE A 77 -18.51 -1.88 -6.42
N GLU A 78 -18.98 -2.43 -7.54
CA GLU A 78 -19.56 -1.66 -8.64
C GLU A 78 -20.73 -0.80 -8.13
N GLN A 79 -20.77 0.49 -8.49
CA GLN A 79 -21.80 1.41 -8.01
C GLN A 79 -23.12 1.20 -8.77
N ASN A 80 -24.13 0.70 -8.04
CA ASN A 80 -25.47 0.43 -8.53
C ASN A 80 -26.27 1.71 -8.85
N THR A 81 -27.04 1.66 -9.95
CA THR A 81 -28.02 2.67 -10.33
C THR A 81 -29.14 2.85 -9.29
N HIS A 82 -29.95 3.92 -9.39
CA HIS A 82 -31.05 4.15 -8.44
C HIS A 82 -32.12 3.05 -8.46
N SER A 83 -32.47 2.52 -9.63
CA SER A 83 -33.47 1.45 -9.80
C SER A 83 -33.01 0.15 -9.16
N SER A 84 -31.74 -0.23 -9.39
CA SER A 84 -31.13 -1.42 -8.81
C SER A 84 -31.03 -1.34 -7.28
N ARG A 85 -30.79 -0.17 -6.70
CA ARG A 85 -30.79 0.02 -5.22
C ARG A 85 -32.13 -0.28 -4.55
N LYS A 86 -33.25 0.21 -5.10
CA LYS A 86 -34.59 -0.05 -4.54
C LYS A 86 -34.92 -1.54 -4.60
N TYR A 87 -34.64 -2.17 -5.74
CA TYR A 87 -34.82 -3.61 -5.92
C TYR A 87 -33.97 -4.43 -4.95
N THR A 88 -32.66 -4.16 -4.89
CA THR A 88 -31.74 -4.84 -3.95
C THR A 88 -32.20 -4.73 -2.51
N ARG A 89 -32.65 -3.54 -2.07
CA ARG A 89 -33.20 -3.36 -0.72
C ARG A 89 -34.42 -4.25 -0.50
N HIS A 90 -35.37 -4.25 -1.43
CA HIS A 90 -36.58 -5.06 -1.31
C HIS A 90 -36.25 -6.56 -1.27
N LEU A 91 -35.43 -7.04 -2.22
CA LEU A 91 -34.98 -8.43 -2.27
C LEU A 91 -34.27 -8.85 -0.97
N THR A 92 -33.36 -8.03 -0.46
CA THR A 92 -32.63 -8.33 0.78
C THR A 92 -33.58 -8.40 1.98
N LEU A 93 -34.58 -7.50 2.07
CA LEU A 93 -35.59 -7.56 3.13
C LEU A 93 -36.53 -8.76 2.99
N ASN A 94 -36.83 -9.21 1.77
CA ASN A 94 -37.64 -10.40 1.58
C ASN A 94 -36.94 -11.68 2.06
N HIS A 95 -35.59 -11.73 1.99
CA HIS A 95 -34.81 -12.90 2.40
C HIS A 95 -34.23 -12.82 3.82
N PHE A 96 -33.94 -11.61 4.32
CA PHE A 96 -33.26 -11.37 5.60
C PHE A 96 -34.00 -10.36 6.51
N GLY A 97 -35.22 -9.96 6.14
CA GLY A 97 -36.05 -9.05 6.93
C GLY A 97 -36.78 -9.74 8.07
N VAL A 98 -37.66 -8.98 8.73
CA VAL A 98 -38.40 -9.43 9.92
C VAL A 98 -39.36 -10.57 9.58
N GLU A 99 -39.98 -10.51 8.41
CA GLU A 99 -40.90 -11.53 7.90
C GLU A 99 -40.16 -12.85 7.69
N ALA A 100 -39.04 -12.84 6.95
CA ALA A 100 -38.21 -14.03 6.74
C ALA A 100 -37.63 -14.57 8.06
N LEU A 101 -37.22 -13.69 8.97
CA LEU A 101 -36.75 -14.07 10.29
C LEU A 101 -37.80 -14.86 11.07
N LYS A 102 -39.03 -14.33 11.09
CA LYS A 102 -40.15 -14.94 11.80
C LYS A 102 -40.60 -16.25 11.17
N GLU A 103 -40.63 -16.34 9.85
CA GLU A 103 -41.23 -17.48 9.12
C GLU A 103 -40.27 -18.66 8.97
N LYS A 104 -38.98 -18.40 8.71
CA LYS A 104 -38.02 -19.47 8.38
C LYS A 104 -36.66 -19.37 9.06
N LEU A 105 -36.09 -18.17 9.23
CA LEU A 105 -34.68 -18.09 9.63
C LEU A 105 -34.46 -18.38 11.11
N LEU A 106 -35.39 -18.05 12.00
CA LEU A 106 -35.16 -18.19 13.44
C LEU A 106 -34.84 -19.65 13.85
N PRO A 107 -35.60 -20.68 13.44
CA PRO A 107 -35.24 -22.08 13.70
C PRO A 107 -33.96 -22.53 12.99
N GLN A 108 -33.71 -22.04 11.76
CA GLN A 108 -32.50 -22.38 11.02
C GLN A 108 -31.24 -21.80 11.70
N MET A 109 -31.33 -20.57 12.19
CA MET A 109 -30.28 -19.89 12.95
C MET A 109 -30.00 -20.62 14.26
N GLU A 110 -31.04 -21.00 15.01
CA GLU A 110 -30.86 -21.75 16.25
C GLU A 110 -30.14 -23.07 16.02
N ASN A 111 -30.62 -23.89 15.08
CA ASN A 111 -29.99 -25.17 14.74
C ASN A 111 -28.52 -25.00 14.35
N TYR A 112 -28.24 -24.00 13.51
CA TYR A 112 -26.89 -23.73 13.06
C TYR A 112 -25.99 -23.20 14.20
N ILE A 113 -26.50 -22.30 15.04
CA ILE A 113 -25.76 -21.76 16.19
C ILE A 113 -25.46 -22.87 17.19
N ASN A 114 -26.41 -23.75 17.49
CA ASN A 114 -26.19 -24.88 18.39
C ASN A 114 -25.06 -25.80 17.88
N LEU A 115 -25.07 -26.14 16.59
CA LEU A 115 -23.99 -26.91 15.95
C LEU A 115 -22.63 -26.22 16.09
N ILE A 116 -22.58 -24.89 15.94
CA ILE A 116 -21.34 -24.12 16.02
C ILE A 116 -20.86 -23.99 17.46
N LEU A 117 -21.76 -23.76 18.42
CA LEU A 117 -21.44 -23.69 19.85
C LEU A 117 -20.94 -25.04 20.38
N GLU A 118 -21.52 -26.16 19.93
CA GLU A 118 -21.03 -27.50 20.24
C GLU A 118 -19.61 -27.72 19.69
N LYS A 119 -19.33 -27.29 18.46
CA LYS A 119 -17.97 -27.34 17.91
C LYS A 119 -17.00 -26.46 18.71
N TRP A 120 -17.44 -25.26 19.10
CA TRP A 120 -16.61 -24.32 19.85
C TRP A 120 -16.29 -24.82 21.26
N SER A 121 -17.22 -25.50 21.93
CA SER A 121 -17.02 -26.04 23.27
C SER A 121 -15.97 -27.16 23.32
N GLY A 122 -15.72 -27.84 22.20
CA GLY A 122 -14.65 -28.84 22.08
C GLY A 122 -13.23 -28.25 22.02
N HIS A 123 -13.07 -26.93 21.90
CA HIS A 123 -11.77 -26.26 21.85
C HIS A 123 -11.37 -25.67 23.21
N GLU A 124 -10.11 -25.84 23.63
CA GLU A 124 -9.58 -25.21 24.87
C GLU A 124 -9.66 -23.67 24.82
N SER A 125 -9.47 -23.10 23.64
CA SER A 125 -9.52 -21.65 23.41
C SER A 125 -9.91 -21.34 21.97
N LEU A 126 -10.63 -20.23 21.76
CA LEU A 126 -11.13 -19.81 20.46
C LEU A 126 -10.92 -18.31 20.26
N GLU A 127 -10.45 -17.91 19.08
CA GLU A 127 -10.47 -16.50 18.67
C GLU A 127 -11.85 -16.17 18.07
N VAL A 128 -12.67 -15.49 18.87
CA VAL A 128 -14.10 -15.27 18.59
C VAL A 128 -14.34 -14.56 17.26
N LYS A 129 -13.53 -13.55 16.89
CA LYS A 129 -13.77 -12.78 15.65
C LYS A 129 -13.57 -13.67 14.42
N SER A 130 -12.46 -14.38 14.32
CA SER A 130 -12.17 -15.27 13.19
C SER A 130 -13.16 -16.43 13.12
N ALA A 131 -13.53 -17.02 14.27
CA ALA A 131 -14.52 -18.08 14.31
C ALA A 131 -15.91 -17.59 13.87
N ALA A 132 -16.30 -16.38 14.32
CA ALA A 132 -17.55 -15.74 13.94
C ALA A 132 -17.59 -15.39 12.45
N ILE A 133 -16.49 -14.91 11.84
CA ILE A 133 -16.44 -14.67 10.38
C ILE A 133 -16.80 -15.94 9.62
N LYS A 134 -16.20 -17.08 10.00
CA LYS A 134 -16.50 -18.36 9.35
C LYS A 134 -17.96 -18.75 9.54
N MET A 135 -18.46 -18.68 10.78
CA MET A 135 -19.85 -18.98 11.10
C MET A 135 -20.83 -18.15 10.25
N THR A 136 -20.64 -16.83 10.17
CA THR A 136 -21.60 -15.94 9.51
C THR A 136 -21.51 -16.00 7.99
N VAL A 137 -20.32 -16.16 7.42
CA VAL A 137 -20.15 -16.34 5.97
C VAL A 137 -20.72 -17.67 5.52
N ASP A 138 -20.44 -18.76 6.24
CA ASP A 138 -20.97 -20.09 5.92
C ASP A 138 -22.52 -20.11 6.01
N PHE A 139 -23.11 -19.51 7.06
CA PHE A 139 -24.56 -19.39 7.18
C PHE A 139 -25.18 -18.52 6.07
N ALA A 140 -24.57 -17.36 5.77
CA ALA A 140 -25.04 -16.49 4.70
C ALA A 140 -24.92 -17.16 3.32
N ALA A 141 -23.88 -17.97 3.10
CA ALA A 141 -23.69 -18.74 1.89
C ALA A 141 -24.82 -19.76 1.67
N GLU A 142 -25.26 -20.43 2.74
CA GLU A 142 -26.42 -21.32 2.70
C GLU A 142 -27.69 -20.57 2.27
N GLN A 143 -27.93 -19.39 2.84
CA GLN A 143 -29.13 -18.60 2.54
C GLN A 143 -29.12 -17.97 1.15
N ILE A 144 -27.94 -17.64 0.60
CA ILE A 144 -27.84 -16.92 -0.68
C ILE A 144 -27.82 -17.91 -1.85
N PHE A 145 -27.11 -19.02 -1.74
CA PHE A 145 -26.91 -19.98 -2.84
C PHE A 145 -26.78 -21.44 -2.34
N SER A 146 -27.53 -21.81 -1.29
CA SER A 146 -27.67 -23.20 -0.83
C SER A 146 -26.35 -23.94 -0.60
N GLY A 147 -25.32 -23.24 -0.11
CA GLY A 147 -24.06 -23.87 0.26
C GLY A 147 -23.24 -24.37 -0.94
N ASP A 148 -23.58 -24.01 -2.19
CA ASP A 148 -22.87 -24.45 -3.40
C ASP A 148 -21.36 -24.08 -3.40
N LEU A 149 -20.93 -23.20 -2.50
CA LEU A 149 -19.54 -22.83 -2.26
C LEU A 149 -18.75 -23.85 -1.40
N GLU A 150 -19.40 -24.75 -0.66
CA GLU A 150 -18.71 -25.73 0.21
C GLU A 150 -17.78 -26.67 -0.57
N ASN A 151 -18.10 -26.92 -1.84
CA ASN A 151 -17.30 -27.75 -2.74
C ASN A 151 -16.20 -26.97 -3.50
N ALA A 152 -16.04 -25.67 -3.24
CA ALA A 152 -15.00 -24.89 -3.88
C ALA A 152 -13.61 -25.35 -3.40
N PRO A 153 -12.56 -25.29 -4.25
CA PRO A 153 -11.22 -25.78 -3.90
C PRO A 153 -10.49 -24.88 -2.88
N TYR A 154 -11.14 -23.86 -2.34
CA TYR A 154 -10.61 -22.91 -1.37
C TYR A 154 -11.67 -22.57 -0.32
N ASN A 155 -11.20 -22.25 0.88
CA ASN A 155 -12.06 -21.78 1.96
C ASN A 155 -12.47 -20.32 1.71
N ILE A 156 -13.70 -20.11 1.23
CA ILE A 156 -14.23 -18.77 0.96
C ILE A 156 -14.25 -17.90 2.23
N SER A 157 -14.56 -18.46 3.39
CA SER A 157 -14.57 -17.73 4.65
C SER A 157 -13.19 -17.17 5.02
N ASP A 158 -12.11 -17.92 4.73
CA ASP A 158 -10.74 -17.41 4.86
C ASP A 158 -10.43 -16.29 3.87
N MET A 159 -10.96 -16.37 2.65
CA MET A 159 -10.78 -15.37 1.60
C MET A 159 -11.49 -14.06 1.93
N PHE A 160 -12.71 -14.10 2.49
CA PHE A 160 -13.42 -12.89 2.91
C PHE A 160 -12.72 -12.16 4.06
N ARG A 161 -12.16 -12.88 5.03
CA ARG A 161 -11.31 -12.26 6.07
C ARG A 161 -10.14 -11.48 5.45
N ASP A 162 -9.42 -12.10 4.53
CA ASP A 162 -8.27 -11.49 3.88
C ASP A 162 -8.68 -10.29 2.98
N LEU A 163 -9.90 -10.34 2.43
CA LEU A 163 -10.49 -9.27 1.61
C LEU A 163 -10.85 -8.03 2.44
N VAL A 164 -11.44 -8.21 3.63
CA VAL A 164 -11.71 -7.10 4.57
C VAL A 164 -10.41 -6.38 4.95
N GLU A 165 -9.35 -7.14 5.27
CA GLU A 165 -8.03 -6.57 5.62
C GLU A 165 -7.43 -5.77 4.45
N GLY A 166 -7.56 -6.29 3.24
CA GLY A 166 -7.08 -5.67 2.01
C GLY A 166 -7.83 -4.41 1.60
N LEU A 167 -9.15 -4.37 1.77
CA LEU A 167 -9.99 -3.18 1.51
C LEU A 167 -9.68 -2.02 2.45
N MET A 168 -9.33 -2.33 3.69
CA MET A 168 -8.93 -1.35 4.70
C MET A 168 -7.45 -0.94 4.59
N SER A 169 -6.72 -1.46 3.60
CA SER A 169 -5.30 -1.16 3.38
C SER A 169 -5.05 0.06 2.50
N PHE A 170 -3.81 0.54 2.52
CA PHE A 170 -3.42 1.65 1.67
C PHE A 170 -3.46 1.19 0.19
N PRO A 171 -4.07 1.96 -0.73
CA PRO A 171 -4.39 1.53 -2.10
C PRO A 171 -3.17 1.46 -3.03
N ILE A 172 -2.23 0.57 -2.73
CA ILE A 172 -1.03 0.34 -3.56
C ILE A 172 -1.16 -1.05 -4.18
N ASN A 173 -1.43 -1.09 -5.49
CA ASN A 173 -1.54 -2.33 -6.25
C ASN A 173 -0.16 -2.81 -6.75
N LEU A 174 0.70 -3.24 -5.82
CA LEU A 174 2.00 -3.85 -6.12
C LEU A 174 2.06 -5.28 -5.58
N PRO A 175 2.68 -6.23 -6.29
CA PRO A 175 2.86 -7.59 -5.78
C PRO A 175 3.46 -7.60 -4.36
N GLY A 176 2.79 -8.28 -3.43
CA GLY A 176 3.18 -8.36 -2.02
C GLY A 176 2.43 -7.39 -1.09
N THR A 177 1.66 -6.43 -1.59
CA THR A 177 0.80 -5.58 -0.74
C THR A 177 -0.52 -6.27 -0.40
N ALA A 178 -1.12 -5.86 0.72
CA ALA A 178 -2.45 -6.32 1.15
C ALA A 178 -3.53 -5.95 0.12
N HIS A 179 -3.47 -4.74 -0.46
CA HIS A 179 -4.40 -4.30 -1.50
C HIS A 179 -4.27 -5.14 -2.79
N HIS A 180 -3.06 -5.45 -3.25
CA HIS A 180 -2.87 -6.33 -4.41
C HIS A 180 -3.45 -7.74 -4.14
N LYS A 181 -3.18 -8.31 -2.96
CA LYS A 181 -3.75 -9.59 -2.53
C LYS A 181 -5.28 -9.53 -2.53
N CYS A 182 -5.86 -8.44 -2.04
CA CYS A 182 -7.30 -8.19 -2.03
C CYS A 182 -7.91 -8.31 -3.42
N LEU A 183 -7.33 -7.62 -4.41
CA LEU A 183 -7.85 -7.64 -5.79
C LEU A 183 -7.74 -9.03 -6.42
N GLN A 184 -6.67 -9.77 -6.14
CA GLN A 184 -6.52 -11.16 -6.59
C GLN A 184 -7.58 -12.09 -5.96
N ILE A 185 -7.84 -11.93 -4.66
CA ILE A 185 -8.88 -12.69 -3.96
C ILE A 185 -10.26 -12.34 -4.52
N HIS A 186 -10.56 -11.05 -4.66
CA HIS A 186 -11.82 -10.55 -5.21
C HIS A 186 -12.10 -11.17 -6.60
N LYS A 187 -11.10 -11.17 -7.49
CA LYS A 187 -11.21 -11.79 -8.81
C LYS A 187 -11.55 -13.28 -8.72
N LYS A 188 -10.81 -14.04 -7.91
CA LYS A 188 -11.05 -15.49 -7.73
C LYS A 188 -12.44 -15.79 -7.17
N VAL A 189 -12.88 -15.07 -6.14
CA VAL A 189 -14.21 -15.27 -5.54
C VAL A 189 -15.30 -15.00 -6.58
N ARG A 190 -15.21 -13.90 -7.33
CA ARG A 190 -16.19 -13.59 -8.39
C ARG A 190 -16.20 -14.63 -9.51
N GLU A 191 -15.06 -15.19 -9.90
CA GLU A 191 -14.98 -16.28 -10.88
C GLU A 191 -15.73 -17.53 -10.37
N THR A 192 -15.50 -17.93 -9.11
CA THR A 192 -16.25 -19.03 -8.46
C THR A 192 -17.75 -18.83 -8.52
N MET A 193 -18.21 -17.63 -8.12
CA MET A 193 -19.63 -17.31 -8.05
C MET A 193 -20.26 -17.32 -9.45
N ARG A 194 -19.51 -16.86 -10.46
CA ARG A 194 -19.94 -16.94 -11.86
C ARG A 194 -20.08 -18.38 -12.32
N ASP A 195 -19.15 -19.26 -11.96
CA ASP A 195 -19.24 -20.68 -12.31
C ASP A 195 -20.46 -21.37 -11.66
N ILE A 196 -20.78 -21.02 -10.42
CA ILE A 196 -21.98 -21.50 -9.73
C ILE A 196 -23.24 -20.98 -10.41
N LEU A 197 -23.28 -19.69 -10.73
CA LEU A 197 -24.40 -19.08 -11.44
C LEU A 197 -24.65 -19.76 -12.80
N LYS A 198 -23.59 -20.02 -13.57
CA LYS A 198 -23.68 -20.74 -14.85
C LYS A 198 -24.22 -22.15 -14.69
N LYS A 199 -23.70 -22.92 -13.73
CA LYS A 199 -24.21 -24.27 -13.44
C LYS A 199 -25.70 -24.26 -13.11
N ARG A 200 -26.17 -23.24 -12.38
CA ARG A 200 -27.59 -23.07 -12.02
C ARG A 200 -28.47 -22.67 -13.20
N LEU A 201 -27.94 -21.88 -14.14
CA LEU A 201 -28.61 -21.55 -15.39
C LEU A 201 -28.72 -22.78 -16.31
N ASP A 202 -27.67 -23.60 -16.37
CA ASP A 202 -27.61 -24.81 -17.22
C ASP A 202 -28.44 -25.97 -16.65
N SER A 203 -28.56 -26.07 -15.32
CA SER A 203 -29.45 -27.04 -14.67
C SER A 203 -30.91 -26.66 -14.91
N SER A 204 -31.52 -27.29 -15.92
CA SER A 204 -32.91 -27.07 -16.37
C SER A 204 -33.91 -26.86 -15.22
N THR A 205 -34.80 -25.88 -15.40
CA THR A 205 -35.95 -25.48 -14.57
C THR A 205 -36.85 -26.64 -14.09
N LYS A 206 -36.74 -27.84 -14.66
CA LYS A 206 -37.59 -29.01 -14.36
C LYS A 206 -37.32 -29.69 -13.00
N ASN A 207 -36.20 -29.41 -12.33
CA ASN A 207 -35.88 -29.97 -11.00
C ASN A 207 -36.05 -28.96 -9.85
N ARG A 208 -36.60 -27.76 -10.10
CA ARG A 208 -36.70 -26.69 -9.08
C ARG A 208 -37.92 -26.77 -8.16
N ASP A 209 -38.93 -27.58 -8.49
CA ASP A 209 -40.21 -27.62 -7.74
C ASP A 209 -40.11 -28.19 -6.30
N ASN A 210 -38.99 -28.82 -5.92
CA ASN A 210 -38.80 -29.46 -4.61
C ASN A 210 -37.68 -28.85 -3.74
N ARG A 211 -37.01 -27.78 -4.18
CA ARG A 211 -36.01 -27.07 -3.35
C ARG A 211 -36.61 -25.80 -2.76
N GLU A 212 -36.27 -25.52 -1.51
CA GLU A 212 -36.56 -24.22 -0.89
C GLU A 212 -35.83 -23.13 -1.68
N GLU A 213 -36.57 -22.12 -2.15
CA GLU A 213 -36.03 -21.08 -3.04
C GLU A 213 -35.03 -20.18 -2.28
N ASP A 214 -33.78 -20.16 -2.76
CA ASP A 214 -32.75 -19.26 -2.24
C ASP A 214 -32.72 -17.90 -2.95
N LEU A 215 -31.84 -17.00 -2.50
CA LEU A 215 -31.76 -15.64 -3.04
C LEU A 215 -31.36 -15.62 -4.51
N VAL A 216 -30.46 -16.51 -4.94
CA VAL A 216 -30.03 -16.60 -6.34
C VAL A 216 -31.17 -17.11 -7.22
N ASP A 217 -31.97 -18.07 -6.74
CA ASP A 217 -33.14 -18.54 -7.50
C ASP A 217 -34.18 -17.43 -7.73
N HIS A 218 -34.41 -16.59 -6.72
CA HIS A 218 -35.25 -15.38 -6.84
C HIS A 218 -34.68 -14.40 -7.87
N LEU A 219 -33.38 -14.11 -7.80
CA LEU A 219 -32.71 -13.23 -8.78
C LEU A 219 -32.83 -13.77 -10.21
N LEU A 220 -32.63 -15.07 -10.41
CA LEU A 220 -32.73 -15.73 -11.71
C LEU A 220 -34.14 -15.64 -12.29
N ARG A 221 -35.19 -15.77 -11.47
CA ARG A 221 -36.59 -15.59 -11.89
C ARG A 221 -36.87 -14.17 -12.36
N ASP A 222 -36.31 -13.20 -11.65
CA ASP A 222 -36.56 -11.79 -11.95
C ASP A 222 -35.77 -11.27 -13.16
N MET A 223 -34.75 -12.01 -13.65
CA MET A 223 -33.94 -11.61 -14.81
C MET A 223 -34.78 -11.30 -16.05
N ASP A 224 -35.87 -12.03 -16.27
CA ASP A 224 -36.75 -11.82 -17.41
C ASP A 224 -37.53 -10.49 -17.31
N SER A 225 -37.84 -10.05 -16.09
CA SER A 225 -38.64 -8.85 -15.83
C SER A 225 -37.79 -7.60 -15.59
N GLN A 226 -36.59 -7.76 -15.02
CA GLN A 226 -35.70 -6.68 -14.61
C GLN A 226 -34.43 -6.66 -15.48
N LYS A 227 -34.43 -5.86 -16.55
CA LYS A 227 -33.31 -5.78 -17.52
C LYS A 227 -31.93 -5.41 -16.94
N PHE A 228 -31.86 -4.84 -15.74
CA PHE A 228 -30.59 -4.51 -15.09
C PHE A 228 -29.96 -5.70 -14.35
N LEU A 229 -30.70 -6.80 -14.14
CA LEU A 229 -30.19 -8.02 -13.52
C LEU A 229 -29.37 -8.82 -14.53
N THR A 230 -28.12 -8.41 -14.71
CA THR A 230 -27.14 -9.17 -15.49
C THR A 230 -26.49 -10.25 -14.63
N GLU A 231 -25.83 -11.23 -15.27
CA GLU A 231 -25.01 -12.22 -14.52
C GLU A 231 -23.98 -11.54 -13.61
N ASP A 232 -23.32 -10.48 -14.10
CA ASP A 232 -22.36 -9.73 -13.31
C ASP A 232 -23.00 -9.03 -12.11
N TYR A 233 -24.23 -8.53 -12.26
CA TYR A 233 -25.00 -7.96 -11.15
C TYR A 233 -25.33 -9.00 -10.08
N ILE A 234 -25.73 -10.21 -10.48
CA ILE A 234 -26.04 -11.31 -9.57
C ILE A 234 -24.77 -11.74 -8.81
N VAL A 235 -23.65 -11.91 -9.51
CA VAL A 235 -22.35 -12.21 -8.88
C VAL A 235 -21.94 -11.11 -7.91
N GLN A 236 -22.14 -9.84 -8.28
CA GLN A 236 -21.87 -8.71 -7.40
C GLN A 236 -22.76 -8.71 -6.15
N MET A 237 -24.04 -9.09 -6.30
CA MET A 237 -24.98 -9.24 -5.18
C MET A 237 -24.57 -10.38 -4.24
N MET A 238 -24.22 -11.55 -4.78
CA MET A 238 -23.70 -12.68 -4.00
C MET A 238 -22.47 -12.28 -3.18
N PHE A 239 -21.51 -11.62 -3.84
CA PHE A 239 -20.30 -11.14 -3.19
C PHE A 239 -20.57 -10.06 -2.13
N GLY A 240 -21.40 -9.07 -2.47
CA GLY A 240 -21.73 -7.96 -1.58
C GLY A 240 -22.44 -8.40 -0.31
N LEU A 241 -23.40 -9.32 -0.41
CA LEU A 241 -24.14 -9.82 0.75
C LEU A 241 -23.24 -10.62 1.70
N LEU A 242 -22.40 -11.52 1.18
CA LEU A 242 -21.41 -12.24 2.00
C LEU A 242 -20.39 -11.31 2.65
N PHE A 243 -19.97 -10.26 1.93
CA PHE A 243 -19.04 -9.28 2.49
C PHE A 243 -19.64 -8.57 3.70
N VAL A 244 -20.89 -8.11 3.61
CA VAL A 244 -21.55 -7.34 4.67
C VAL A 244 -21.75 -8.17 5.95
N THR A 245 -21.97 -9.48 5.85
CA THR A 245 -22.16 -10.37 7.01
C THR A 245 -20.86 -10.76 7.72
N SER A 246 -19.70 -10.56 7.08
CA SER A 246 -18.40 -11.00 7.61
C SER A 246 -17.89 -10.13 8.76
N ASP A 247 -17.51 -8.87 8.51
CA ASP A 247 -16.81 -8.02 9.50
C ASP A 247 -17.76 -7.40 10.53
N SER A 248 -19.01 -7.10 10.15
CA SER A 248 -19.97 -6.42 11.02
C SER A 248 -20.37 -7.30 12.21
N ILE A 249 -20.94 -8.47 11.94
CA ILE A 249 -21.43 -9.40 12.96
C ILE A 249 -20.27 -9.96 13.80
N SER A 250 -19.15 -10.32 13.16
CA SER A 250 -18.00 -10.87 13.89
C SER A 250 -17.38 -9.86 14.86
N THR A 251 -17.34 -8.58 14.49
CA THR A 251 -16.87 -7.52 15.38
C THR A 251 -17.86 -7.26 16.51
N THR A 252 -19.17 -7.25 16.23
CA THR A 252 -20.20 -7.17 17.28
C THR A 252 -20.03 -8.30 18.30
N LEU A 253 -19.95 -9.55 17.83
CA LEU A 253 -19.85 -10.72 18.70
C LEU A 253 -18.58 -10.70 19.54
N ALA A 254 -17.43 -10.41 18.94
CA ALA A 254 -16.17 -10.29 19.68
C ALA A 254 -16.25 -9.22 20.77
N LEU A 255 -16.90 -8.08 20.49
CA LEU A 255 -17.09 -7.04 21.48
C LEU A 255 -18.12 -7.42 22.56
N SER A 256 -19.23 -8.07 22.19
CA SER A 256 -20.21 -8.59 23.14
C SER A 256 -19.54 -9.52 24.14
N PHE A 257 -18.78 -10.51 23.68
CA PHE A 257 -18.07 -11.45 24.56
C PHE A 257 -17.10 -10.73 25.49
N LYS A 258 -16.33 -9.78 24.96
CA LYS A 258 -15.42 -8.98 25.79
C LYS A 258 -16.16 -8.20 26.88
N LEU A 259 -17.21 -7.46 26.51
CA LEU A 259 -17.96 -6.64 27.46
C LEU A 259 -18.69 -7.49 28.51
N LEU A 260 -19.27 -8.63 28.12
CA LEU A 260 -19.92 -9.54 29.07
C LEU A 260 -18.93 -10.15 30.08
N VAL A 261 -17.69 -10.43 29.68
CA VAL A 261 -16.64 -10.88 30.60
C VAL A 261 -16.21 -9.76 31.57
N GLU A 262 -16.22 -8.51 31.11
CA GLU A 262 -15.90 -7.34 31.95
C GLU A 262 -17.07 -6.91 32.87
N HIS A 263 -18.29 -7.37 32.58
CA HIS A 263 -19.54 -7.02 33.28
C HIS A 263 -20.33 -8.29 33.69
N PRO A 264 -19.89 -9.04 34.72
CA PRO A 264 -20.50 -10.31 35.10
C PRO A 264 -21.94 -10.18 35.62
N ASP A 265 -22.31 -9.03 36.17
CA ASP A 265 -23.68 -8.69 36.57
C ASP A 265 -24.65 -8.68 35.38
N VAL A 266 -24.21 -8.11 34.25
CA VAL A 266 -24.98 -8.13 32.99
C VAL A 266 -25.11 -9.57 32.46
N LEU A 267 -24.06 -10.39 32.59
CA LEU A 267 -24.12 -11.79 32.18
C LEU A 267 -25.11 -12.59 33.03
N GLU A 268 -25.15 -12.36 34.35
CA GLU A 268 -26.10 -13.02 35.26
C GLU A 268 -27.55 -12.65 34.92
N GLU A 269 -27.81 -11.38 34.59
CA GLU A 269 -29.13 -10.92 34.18
C GLU A 269 -29.56 -11.52 32.83
N LEU A 270 -28.63 -11.63 31.86
CA LEU A 270 -28.88 -12.37 30.60
C LEU A 270 -29.22 -13.85 30.83
N ILE A 271 -28.48 -14.52 31.72
CA ILE A 271 -28.75 -15.92 32.09
C ILE A 271 -30.15 -16.03 32.71
N THR A 272 -30.49 -15.10 33.62
CA THR A 272 -31.80 -15.07 34.27
C THR A 272 -32.94 -14.86 33.26
N GLU A 273 -32.77 -13.95 32.30
CA GLU A 273 -33.72 -13.74 31.21
C GLU A 273 -33.92 -15.04 30.41
N HIS A 274 -32.84 -15.65 29.91
CA HIS A 274 -32.94 -16.83 29.07
C HIS A 274 -33.45 -18.08 29.82
N GLU A 275 -33.07 -18.27 31.08
CA GLU A 275 -33.65 -19.33 31.93
C GLU A 275 -35.15 -19.14 32.14
N THR A 276 -35.61 -17.89 32.31
CA THR A 276 -37.03 -17.59 32.48
C THR A 276 -37.82 -17.89 31.22
N ILE A 277 -37.28 -17.56 30.05
CA ILE A 277 -37.87 -17.91 28.75
C ILE A 277 -37.99 -19.44 28.63
N LEU A 278 -36.92 -20.18 28.95
CA LEU A 278 -36.94 -21.64 28.90
C LEU A 278 -37.96 -22.26 29.86
N LYS A 279 -38.06 -21.77 31.11
CA LYS A 279 -39.03 -22.24 32.11
C LYS A 279 -40.48 -22.03 31.67
N ASN A 280 -40.75 -20.97 30.92
CA ASN A 280 -42.08 -20.63 30.41
C ASN A 280 -42.43 -21.34 29.11
N LYS A 281 -41.49 -22.10 28.52
CA LYS A 281 -41.70 -22.78 27.25
C LYS A 281 -42.49 -24.07 27.45
N GLU A 282 -43.56 -24.26 26.68
CA GLU A 282 -44.41 -25.46 26.76
C GLU A 282 -43.68 -26.73 26.32
N ASN A 283 -42.78 -26.61 25.34
CA ASN A 283 -41.94 -27.69 24.83
C ASN A 283 -40.48 -27.21 24.71
N LEU A 284 -39.61 -27.78 25.54
CA LEU A 284 -38.17 -27.46 25.54
C LEU A 284 -37.46 -27.91 24.26
N ASP A 285 -37.96 -28.95 23.59
CA ASP A 285 -37.39 -29.48 22.34
C ASP A 285 -37.89 -28.73 21.10
N ALA A 286 -38.89 -27.84 21.25
CA ALA A 286 -39.34 -27.02 20.14
C ALA A 286 -38.29 -25.94 19.82
N PRO A 287 -38.13 -25.54 18.54
CA PRO A 287 -37.27 -24.41 18.19
C PRO A 287 -37.72 -23.10 18.85
N LEU A 288 -36.84 -22.10 18.87
CA LEU A 288 -37.17 -20.73 19.27
C LEU A 288 -38.34 -20.20 18.44
N SER A 289 -39.40 -19.81 19.14
CA SER A 289 -40.56 -19.16 18.52
C SER A 289 -40.33 -17.66 18.40
N TRP A 290 -41.15 -17.02 17.56
CA TRP A 290 -41.15 -15.56 17.47
C TRP A 290 -41.53 -14.87 18.78
N ASN A 291 -42.30 -15.53 19.65
CA ASN A 291 -42.65 -14.98 20.96
C ASN A 291 -41.46 -15.06 21.92
N ASP A 292 -40.67 -16.14 21.86
CA ASP A 292 -39.44 -16.27 22.64
C ASP A 292 -38.43 -15.20 22.23
N TYR A 293 -38.26 -14.95 20.93
CA TYR A 293 -37.39 -13.87 20.46
C TYR A 293 -37.83 -12.49 20.97
N LYS A 294 -39.12 -12.19 20.96
CA LYS A 294 -39.65 -10.90 21.45
C LYS A 294 -39.54 -10.73 22.97
N SER A 295 -39.46 -11.82 23.74
CA SER A 295 -39.30 -11.75 25.20
C SER A 295 -37.86 -11.52 25.64
N MET A 296 -36.88 -11.57 24.73
CA MET A 296 -35.46 -11.26 24.97
C MET A 296 -35.21 -9.74 25.07
N THR A 297 -35.92 -9.08 25.99
CA THR A 297 -35.91 -7.62 26.15
C THR A 297 -34.56 -7.08 26.61
N PHE A 298 -33.97 -7.68 27.64
CA PHE A 298 -32.68 -7.31 28.19
C PHE A 298 -31.56 -7.66 27.22
N THR A 299 -31.65 -8.80 26.52
CA THR A 299 -30.74 -9.13 25.41
C THR A 299 -30.70 -8.02 24.35
N LEU A 300 -31.85 -7.44 23.98
CA LEU A 300 -31.90 -6.33 23.04
C LEU A 300 -31.25 -5.05 23.60
N GLU A 301 -31.39 -4.77 24.90
CA GLU A 301 -30.70 -3.66 25.56
C GLU A 301 -29.18 -3.85 25.53
N VAL A 302 -28.70 -5.06 25.83
CA VAL A 302 -27.28 -5.42 25.71
C VAL A 302 -26.78 -5.24 24.28
N ILE A 303 -27.52 -5.75 23.27
CA ILE A 303 -27.15 -5.58 21.86
C ILE A 303 -27.06 -4.09 21.50
N ASN A 304 -28.04 -3.28 21.92
CA ASN A 304 -28.04 -1.83 21.66
C ASN A 304 -26.83 -1.15 22.32
N GLU A 305 -26.47 -1.54 23.54
CA GLU A 305 -25.33 -0.97 24.26
C GLU A 305 -24.00 -1.36 23.63
N VAL A 306 -23.84 -2.62 23.22
CA VAL A 306 -22.67 -3.09 22.46
C VAL A 306 -22.54 -2.31 21.15
N LEU A 307 -23.64 -2.09 20.41
CA LEU A 307 -23.60 -1.31 19.17
C LEU A 307 -23.29 0.17 19.43
N ARG A 308 -23.80 0.74 20.53
CA ARG A 308 -23.54 2.13 20.94
C ARG A 308 -22.07 2.37 21.32
N LEU A 309 -21.46 1.42 22.02
CA LEU A 309 -20.05 1.47 22.43
C LEU A 309 -19.11 1.08 21.29
N GLY A 310 -19.46 0.02 20.57
CA GLY A 310 -18.63 -0.64 19.57
C GLY A 310 -18.56 0.06 18.23
N ASN A 311 -19.67 0.67 17.83
CA ASN A 311 -19.77 1.53 16.67
C ASN A 311 -18.90 1.10 15.48
N ILE A 312 -19.28 -0.07 14.97
CA ILE A 312 -18.48 -0.93 14.07
C ILE A 312 -18.24 -0.27 12.71
N ALA A 313 -19.08 0.69 12.33
CA ALA A 313 -18.89 1.50 11.13
C ALA A 313 -18.28 2.87 11.50
N PRO A 314 -17.06 3.18 11.04
CA PRO A 314 -16.31 4.38 11.44
C PRO A 314 -16.85 5.68 10.86
N GLY A 315 -17.72 5.60 9.84
CA GLY A 315 -18.37 6.74 9.22
C GLY A 315 -19.28 6.32 8.06
N LEU A 316 -20.28 7.15 7.78
CA LEU A 316 -21.03 7.08 6.53
C LEU A 316 -20.54 8.18 5.60
N PHE A 317 -20.17 7.78 4.40
CA PHE A 317 -19.64 8.65 3.37
C PHE A 317 -20.76 9.06 2.41
N ARG A 318 -20.87 10.35 2.15
CA ARG A 318 -21.83 10.97 1.23
C ARG A 318 -21.12 11.97 0.33
N ARG A 319 -21.68 12.22 -0.84
CA ARG A 319 -21.25 13.29 -1.75
C ARG A 319 -22.41 14.24 -1.98
N ALA A 320 -22.19 15.53 -1.80
CA ALA A 320 -23.17 16.57 -2.13
C ALA A 320 -23.40 16.61 -3.65
N LEU A 321 -24.66 16.53 -4.08
CA LEU A 321 -25.07 16.64 -5.49
C LEU A 321 -25.35 18.08 -5.90
N LYS A 322 -25.56 18.97 -4.93
CA LYS A 322 -25.84 20.40 -5.09
C LYS A 322 -25.28 21.14 -3.88
N ASP A 323 -25.25 22.47 -3.94
CA ASP A 323 -24.94 23.29 -2.78
C ASP A 323 -26.00 23.11 -1.69
N ILE A 324 -25.57 22.79 -0.46
CA ILE A 324 -26.45 22.54 0.69
C ILE A 324 -26.20 23.64 1.74
N PRO A 325 -27.22 24.44 2.11
CA PRO A 325 -27.10 25.38 3.21
C PRO A 325 -27.00 24.61 4.53
N VAL A 326 -25.94 24.88 5.29
CA VAL A 326 -25.75 24.28 6.63
C VAL A 326 -26.15 25.26 7.72
N ASN A 327 -25.83 26.54 7.53
CA ASN A 327 -26.31 27.65 8.35
C ASN A 327 -26.31 28.95 7.53
N ALA A 328 -26.70 30.06 8.14
CA ALA A 328 -26.82 31.36 7.48
C ALA A 328 -25.53 31.85 6.77
N SER A 329 -24.37 31.30 7.11
CA SER A 329 -23.06 31.72 6.61
C SER A 329 -22.29 30.65 5.84
N TYR A 330 -22.76 29.40 5.82
CA TYR A 330 -22.00 28.27 5.31
C TYR A 330 -22.82 27.37 4.38
N PHE A 331 -22.26 27.15 3.19
CA PHE A 331 -22.76 26.21 2.19
C PHE A 331 -21.75 25.08 1.97
N LEU A 332 -22.25 23.85 2.01
CA LEU A 332 -21.54 22.70 1.48
C LEU A 332 -21.63 22.78 -0.03
N ARG A 333 -20.49 22.91 -0.70
CA ARG A 333 -20.51 22.99 -2.16
C ARG A 333 -20.80 21.64 -2.78
N GLU A 334 -21.37 21.68 -3.98
CA GLU A 334 -21.49 20.52 -4.84
C GLU A 334 -20.16 19.74 -4.93
N ASN A 335 -20.27 18.41 -4.98
CA ASN A 335 -19.17 17.44 -4.98
C ASN A 335 -18.32 17.34 -3.70
N PHE A 336 -18.65 18.08 -2.63
CA PHE A 336 -17.99 17.86 -1.34
C PHE A 336 -18.35 16.50 -0.75
N GLN A 337 -17.34 15.81 -0.22
CA GLN A 337 -17.52 14.59 0.54
C GLN A 337 -17.92 14.94 1.98
N ILE A 338 -18.95 14.29 2.49
CA ILE A 338 -19.42 14.40 3.87
C ILE A 338 -19.16 13.05 4.52
N ALA A 339 -18.44 13.06 5.64
CA ALA A 339 -18.23 11.89 6.47
C ALA A 339 -18.91 12.11 7.81
N LYS A 340 -19.88 11.26 8.15
CA LYS A 340 -20.41 11.21 9.52
C LYS A 340 -19.31 10.67 10.44
N ALA A 341 -18.98 11.40 11.51
CA ALA A 341 -18.10 10.90 12.55
C ALA A 341 -18.87 9.95 13.47
N PHE A 342 -18.34 8.75 13.62
CA PHE A 342 -18.79 7.77 14.59
C PHE A 342 -17.68 7.60 15.66
N ARG A 343 -18.03 7.33 16.92
CA ARG A 343 -17.10 6.67 17.87
C ARG A 343 -16.48 5.48 17.15
N MET A 344 -15.19 5.24 17.25
CA MET A 344 -14.55 4.24 16.39
C MET A 344 -13.88 3.22 17.27
N VAL A 345 -14.32 1.96 17.17
CA VAL A 345 -13.48 0.86 17.64
C VAL A 345 -12.42 0.60 16.59
N SER A 346 -11.17 0.53 17.05
CA SER A 346 -10.01 0.22 16.25
C SER A 346 -10.11 -1.17 15.61
N THR A 347 -10.66 -1.24 14.41
CA THR A 347 -10.37 -2.33 13.44
C THR A 347 -9.47 -1.87 12.29
N PHE A 348 -9.02 -0.61 12.28
CA PHE A 348 -8.08 -0.09 11.28
C PHE A 348 -6.64 -0.50 11.55
N ILE A 349 -6.36 -1.80 11.45
CA ILE A 349 -4.99 -2.29 11.37
C ILE A 349 -4.67 -2.54 9.90
N SER A 350 -4.07 -1.57 9.22
CA SER A 350 -3.59 -1.87 7.86
C SER A 350 -2.31 -1.17 7.42
N LEU A 351 -1.94 -0.02 7.98
CA LEU A 351 -0.64 0.57 7.66
C LEU A 351 0.54 -0.26 8.23
N ALA A 352 0.43 -0.72 9.49
CA ALA A 352 1.43 -1.59 10.11
C ALA A 352 1.51 -2.98 9.43
N LYS A 353 0.37 -3.51 8.96
CA LYS A 353 0.31 -4.80 8.27
C LYS A 353 0.74 -4.76 6.81
N THR A 354 0.57 -3.65 6.10
CA THR A 354 1.08 -3.48 4.72
C THR A 354 2.62 -3.53 4.69
N ILE A 355 3.28 -3.00 5.72
CA ILE A 355 4.74 -3.11 5.90
C ILE A 355 5.16 -4.56 6.22
N HIS A 356 4.33 -5.29 6.98
CA HIS A 356 4.53 -6.72 7.26
C HIS A 356 4.29 -7.62 6.03
N SER A 357 3.28 -7.33 5.20
CA SER A 357 2.88 -8.13 4.02
C SER A 357 3.94 -8.13 2.91
N ILE A 358 4.73 -7.05 2.79
CA ILE A 358 5.82 -6.96 1.81
C ILE A 358 6.95 -7.97 2.13
N ARG A 359 7.02 -8.45 3.37
CA ARG A 359 8.00 -9.45 3.83
C ARG A 359 7.31 -10.81 3.86
N GLY A 360 7.49 -11.63 2.83
CA GLY A 360 6.98 -13.00 2.73
C GLY A 360 7.51 -13.95 3.82
N ILE A 361 7.12 -13.70 5.07
CA ILE A 361 7.46 -14.46 6.27
C ILE A 361 6.19 -15.22 6.69
N PRO A 362 6.26 -16.51 7.02
CA PRO A 362 5.11 -17.25 7.53
C PRO A 362 4.58 -16.63 8.82
N LYS A 363 3.25 -16.68 9.01
CA LYS A 363 2.55 -16.19 10.22
C LYS A 363 3.19 -16.78 11.47
N ILE A 364 3.90 -15.97 12.23
CA ILE A 364 4.17 -16.21 13.65
C ILE A 364 3.37 -15.15 14.39
N GLY A 365 2.38 -15.62 15.16
CA GLY A 365 1.45 -14.77 15.89
C GLY A 365 2.16 -13.86 16.88
N LEU A 366 1.88 -12.57 16.77
CA LEU A 366 2.10 -11.57 17.82
C LEU A 366 0.77 -10.83 18.02
N TYR A 367 -0.17 -11.54 18.62
CA TYR A 367 -1.12 -10.95 19.54
C TYR A 367 -0.50 -11.16 20.92
N GLU A 368 -0.43 -10.13 21.77
CA GLU A 368 0.00 -10.30 23.16
C GLU A 368 -0.97 -11.26 23.87
N TYR A 369 -0.63 -12.54 23.85
CA TYR A 369 -1.16 -13.55 24.75
C TYR A 369 -0.08 -13.83 25.79
N ILE A 370 -0.46 -13.78 27.06
CA ILE A 370 0.33 -14.30 28.17
C ILE A 370 0.48 -15.81 27.93
N ARG A 371 1.69 -16.31 27.60
CA ARG A 371 2.07 -17.73 27.79
C ARG A 371 3.60 -17.92 27.81
N PHE A 372 4.01 -18.89 28.62
CA PHE A 372 5.36 -19.19 29.11
C PHE A 372 6.29 -19.87 28.08
N SER A 373 7.60 -19.76 28.34
CA SER A 373 8.75 -20.20 27.53
C SER A 373 9.00 -21.72 27.51
N VAL A 374 9.40 -22.28 26.36
CA VAL A 374 10.52 -23.25 26.21
C VAL A 374 11.21 -23.08 24.84
N LYS A 375 12.55 -23.11 24.82
CA LYS A 375 13.47 -22.98 23.68
C LYS A 375 13.49 -24.20 22.73
N SER A 376 13.80 -23.96 21.46
CA SER A 376 14.74 -24.81 20.68
C SER A 376 15.19 -24.12 19.39
N GLN A 377 16.50 -24.20 19.11
CA GLN A 377 17.20 -23.68 17.92
C GLN A 377 17.01 -24.59 16.70
N LEU A 378 17.14 -24.06 15.48
CA LEU A 378 18.06 -24.65 14.49
C LEU A 378 18.38 -23.70 13.31
N ASN A 379 19.68 -23.64 13.00
CA ASN A 379 20.32 -22.98 11.85
C ASN A 379 19.97 -23.64 10.50
N LYS A 380 19.99 -22.87 9.39
CA LYS A 380 20.63 -23.28 8.13
C LYS A 380 20.90 -22.10 7.16
N ARG A 381 22.13 -22.07 6.65
CA ARG A 381 22.71 -21.14 5.65
C ARG A 381 22.33 -21.56 4.23
N VAL A 382 22.25 -20.58 3.31
CA VAL A 382 22.09 -20.76 1.86
C VAL A 382 23.41 -20.41 1.16
N VAL A 383 23.81 -21.20 0.15
CA VAL A 383 24.97 -20.98 -0.73
C VAL A 383 24.46 -20.70 -2.15
N CYS A 384 24.95 -19.63 -2.79
CA CYS A 384 24.68 -19.30 -4.19
C CYS A 384 25.87 -19.70 -5.06
N ALA A 385 25.60 -20.30 -6.23
CA ALA A 385 26.58 -20.53 -7.29
C ALA A 385 26.29 -19.61 -8.49
N ALA A 386 27.33 -19.00 -9.04
CA ALA A 386 27.27 -18.17 -10.26
C ALA A 386 27.97 -18.90 -11.41
N ALA A 387 27.31 -18.99 -12.56
CA ALA A 387 27.88 -19.54 -13.80
C ALA A 387 28.60 -18.45 -14.60
N SER A 388 29.82 -18.73 -15.04
CA SER A 388 30.54 -17.95 -16.06
C SER A 388 30.56 -18.75 -17.35
N ALA A 389 30.09 -18.14 -18.45
CA ALA A 389 30.22 -18.69 -19.79
C ALA A 389 31.57 -18.27 -20.38
N ALA A 390 32.46 -19.25 -20.58
CA ALA A 390 33.67 -19.09 -21.39
C ALA A 390 33.33 -19.38 -22.86
N GLY A 391 33.71 -18.47 -23.75
CA GLY A 391 33.62 -18.65 -25.20
C GLY A 391 34.69 -19.59 -25.72
N SER A 392 34.30 -20.41 -26.70
CA SER A 392 35.18 -21.33 -27.42
C SER A 392 35.92 -20.63 -28.57
N SER A 393 37.07 -21.20 -28.89
CA SER A 393 38.06 -20.77 -29.88
C SER A 393 38.21 -21.79 -31.00
N SER A 394 38.34 -21.32 -32.25
CA SER A 394 38.99 -21.99 -33.38
C SER A 394 39.14 -20.94 -34.52
N SER A 395 40.12 -20.90 -35.43
CA SER A 395 41.39 -21.63 -35.67
C SER A 395 42.25 -20.78 -36.63
N SER A 396 43.57 -20.78 -36.39
CA SER A 396 44.73 -20.51 -37.27
C SER A 396 44.56 -19.78 -38.62
N ASP A 397 45.10 -18.55 -38.70
CA ASP A 397 45.95 -18.12 -39.83
C ASP A 397 46.91 -17.03 -39.31
N ASP A 398 48.20 -17.29 -39.25
CA ASP A 398 49.18 -16.53 -38.45
C ASP A 398 50.00 -15.52 -39.27
N SER A 399 49.34 -14.88 -40.24
CA SER A 399 49.92 -13.81 -41.04
C SER A 399 50.10 -12.54 -40.20
N ASN A 400 51.26 -11.89 -40.32
CA ASN A 400 51.56 -10.62 -39.65
C ASN A 400 50.63 -9.52 -40.20
N PRO A 401 49.71 -8.94 -39.40
CA PRO A 401 48.68 -8.06 -39.94
C PRO A 401 49.22 -6.74 -40.52
N TYR A 402 50.44 -6.34 -40.11
CA TYR A 402 51.13 -5.17 -40.63
C TYR A 402 51.64 -5.38 -42.07
N GLU A 403 52.07 -6.60 -42.40
CA GLU A 403 52.51 -6.97 -43.74
C GLU A 403 51.34 -7.06 -44.73
N VAL A 404 50.19 -7.59 -44.28
CA VAL A 404 48.95 -7.65 -45.09
C VAL A 404 48.48 -6.23 -45.46
N LEU A 405 48.60 -5.29 -44.54
CA LEU A 405 48.26 -3.88 -44.78
C LEU A 405 49.39 -3.08 -45.45
N GLY A 406 50.60 -3.65 -45.53
CA GLY A 406 51.77 -3.02 -46.13
C GLY A 406 52.29 -1.79 -45.38
N VAL A 407 52.16 -1.78 -44.05
CA VAL A 407 52.57 -0.67 -43.17
C VAL A 407 53.55 -1.16 -42.12
N SER A 408 54.53 -0.33 -41.76
CA SER A 408 55.52 -0.70 -40.75
C SER A 408 54.90 -0.70 -39.34
N PRO A 409 55.23 -1.67 -38.47
CA PRO A 409 54.80 -1.69 -37.07
C PRO A 409 55.32 -0.53 -36.22
N ILE A 410 56.08 0.41 -36.78
CA ILE A 410 56.60 1.61 -36.10
C ILE A 410 55.77 2.85 -36.44
N GLU A 411 55.01 2.81 -37.54
CA GLU A 411 54.20 3.93 -37.99
C GLU A 411 52.95 4.14 -37.12
N GLY A 412 52.54 5.41 -36.97
CA GLY A 412 51.38 5.79 -36.16
C GLY A 412 50.08 5.17 -36.67
N PHE A 413 49.10 4.99 -35.77
CA PHE A 413 47.82 4.35 -36.09
C PHE A 413 47.04 5.03 -37.22
N ASP A 414 47.22 6.35 -37.39
CA ASP A 414 46.59 7.09 -38.49
C ASP A 414 47.06 6.62 -39.88
N MET A 415 48.33 6.20 -40.00
CA MET A 415 48.88 5.62 -41.22
C MET A 415 48.29 4.24 -41.52
N VAL A 416 48.09 3.41 -40.49
CA VAL A 416 47.42 2.11 -40.60
C VAL A 416 45.99 2.28 -41.10
N LYS A 417 45.25 3.25 -40.55
CA LYS A 417 43.87 3.56 -40.95
C LYS A 417 43.79 4.06 -42.40
N ALA A 418 44.72 4.93 -42.81
CA ALA A 418 44.80 5.43 -44.17
C ALA A 418 45.14 4.31 -45.18
N ALA A 419 46.11 3.46 -44.85
CA ALA A 419 46.52 2.33 -45.68
C ALA A 419 45.40 1.30 -45.87
N TYR A 420 44.70 0.95 -44.78
CA TYR A 420 43.52 0.08 -44.83
C TYR A 420 42.42 0.67 -45.72
N ALA A 421 42.05 1.94 -45.50
CA ALA A 421 40.99 2.58 -46.28
C ALA A 421 41.30 2.65 -47.78
N ARG A 422 42.58 2.86 -48.15
CA ARG A 422 43.04 2.87 -49.54
C ARG A 422 42.96 1.47 -50.16
N ARG A 423 43.53 0.46 -49.50
CA ARG A 423 43.58 -0.91 -50.02
C ARG A 423 42.20 -1.58 -50.09
N ARG A 424 41.32 -1.28 -49.14
CA ARG A 424 39.92 -1.71 -49.15
C ARG A 424 39.21 -1.20 -50.42
N LYS A 425 39.31 0.10 -50.71
CA LYS A 425 38.74 0.69 -51.93
C LYS A 425 39.31 0.09 -53.21
N ASP A 426 40.60 -0.23 -53.23
CA ASP A 426 41.25 -0.85 -54.39
C ASP A 426 40.82 -2.32 -54.57
N ALA A 427 40.57 -3.06 -53.49
CA ALA A 427 40.06 -4.44 -53.52
C ALA A 427 38.58 -4.48 -53.94
N GLU A 428 37.74 -3.56 -53.42
CA GLU A 428 36.33 -3.40 -53.82
C GLU A 428 36.21 -3.09 -55.31
N LYS A 429 37.10 -2.25 -55.86
CA LYS A 429 37.13 -1.94 -57.29
C LYS A 429 37.54 -3.12 -58.18
N ARG A 430 38.33 -4.07 -57.66
CA ARG A 430 38.77 -5.27 -58.37
C ARG A 430 37.81 -6.45 -58.22
N GLY A 431 36.81 -6.35 -57.34
CA GLY A 431 35.85 -7.43 -57.06
C GLY A 431 36.45 -8.65 -56.34
N ASP A 432 37.60 -8.47 -55.67
CA ASP A 432 38.31 -9.56 -54.99
C ASP A 432 37.87 -9.66 -53.53
N GLU A 433 36.81 -10.43 -53.29
CA GLU A 433 36.20 -10.62 -51.97
C GLU A 433 37.15 -11.32 -50.97
N ALA A 434 38.04 -12.20 -51.46
CA ALA A 434 39.00 -12.91 -50.60
C ALA A 434 40.07 -11.96 -50.04
N ALA A 435 40.59 -11.06 -50.89
CA ALA A 435 41.52 -10.01 -50.44
C ALA A 435 40.85 -9.03 -49.46
N LEU A 436 39.55 -8.74 -49.65
CA LEU A 436 38.80 -7.86 -48.75
C LEU A 436 38.68 -8.46 -47.34
N ALA A 437 38.28 -9.73 -47.24
CA ALA A 437 38.15 -10.44 -45.97
C ALA A 437 39.50 -10.54 -45.24
N GLN A 438 40.59 -10.74 -45.98
CA GLN A 438 41.94 -10.78 -45.41
C GLN A 438 42.41 -9.41 -44.87
N LEU A 439 42.08 -8.32 -45.56
CA LEU A 439 42.36 -6.95 -45.11
C LEU A 439 41.55 -6.59 -43.86
N GLU A 440 40.27 -6.97 -43.78
CA GLU A 440 39.42 -6.76 -42.60
C GLU A 440 39.96 -7.52 -41.39
N LYS A 441 40.27 -8.82 -41.56
CA LYS A 441 40.85 -9.65 -40.50
C LYS A 441 42.18 -9.09 -39.97
N ALA A 442 43.03 -8.57 -40.84
CA ALA A 442 44.30 -7.95 -40.44
C ALA A 442 44.10 -6.64 -39.66
N TYR A 443 43.19 -5.77 -40.13
CA TYR A 443 42.87 -4.52 -39.45
C TYR A 443 42.25 -4.75 -38.07
N ASP A 444 41.36 -5.73 -37.94
CA ASP A 444 40.74 -6.12 -36.67
C ASP A 444 41.77 -6.67 -35.66
N LYS A 445 42.73 -7.48 -36.13
CA LYS A 445 43.83 -8.00 -35.30
C LYS A 445 44.66 -6.85 -34.71
N ILE A 446 44.94 -5.80 -35.49
CA ILE A 446 45.65 -4.60 -35.02
C ILE A 446 44.78 -3.81 -34.02
N MET A 447 43.50 -3.59 -34.32
CA MET A 447 42.57 -2.90 -33.43
C MET A 447 42.42 -3.59 -32.07
N MET A 448 42.30 -4.91 -32.06
CA MET A 448 42.21 -5.70 -30.83
C MET A 448 43.52 -5.69 -30.04
N SER A 449 44.67 -5.65 -30.73
CA SER A 449 45.97 -5.48 -30.07
C SER A 449 46.09 -4.10 -29.39
N GLN A 450 45.60 -3.03 -30.04
CA GLN A 450 45.57 -1.67 -29.49
C GLN A 450 44.66 -1.60 -28.26
N LEU A 451 43.46 -2.18 -28.34
CA LEU A 451 42.51 -2.25 -27.23
C LEU A 451 43.11 -3.01 -26.03
N THR A 452 43.84 -4.10 -26.30
CA THR A 452 44.53 -4.88 -25.28
C THR A 452 45.67 -4.09 -24.63
N LYS A 453 46.46 -3.36 -25.42
CA LYS A 453 47.52 -2.45 -24.92
C LYS A 453 46.92 -1.31 -24.08
N ARG A 454 45.78 -0.74 -24.51
CA ARG A 454 45.04 0.30 -23.78
C ARG A 454 44.52 -0.20 -22.43
N LYS A 455 43.93 -1.41 -22.38
CA LYS A 455 43.54 -2.09 -21.12
C LYS A 455 44.74 -2.32 -20.17
N LYS A 456 45.90 -2.63 -20.75
CA LYS A 456 47.16 -2.82 -20.01
C LYS A 456 47.85 -1.49 -19.61
N GLY A 457 47.40 -0.34 -20.13
CA GLY A 457 47.94 0.99 -19.79
C GLY A 457 49.30 1.30 -20.43
N VAL A 458 49.57 0.70 -21.60
CA VAL A 458 50.81 0.89 -22.37
C VAL A 458 50.49 1.60 -23.69
N THR A 459 51.34 2.54 -24.09
CA THR A 459 51.30 3.17 -25.42
C THR A 459 52.11 2.37 -26.45
N PHE A 460 52.11 2.82 -27.70
CA PHE A 460 52.96 2.28 -28.75
C PHE A 460 54.42 2.60 -28.42
N GLY A 461 55.27 1.58 -28.27
CA GLY A 461 56.57 1.70 -27.62
C GLY A 461 56.45 1.64 -26.09
N SER A 462 57.27 0.82 -25.45
CA SER A 462 57.19 0.28 -24.09
C SER A 462 57.25 1.30 -22.92
N PHE A 463 56.42 2.35 -22.94
CA PHE A 463 56.27 3.31 -21.85
C PHE A 463 54.95 3.08 -21.10
N LYS A 464 55.03 3.00 -19.76
CA LYS A 464 53.87 2.86 -18.86
C LYS A 464 53.29 4.23 -18.54
N VAL A 465 52.00 4.40 -18.75
CA VAL A 465 51.26 5.63 -18.41
C VAL A 465 50.93 5.64 -16.90
N SER A 466 50.91 6.83 -16.28
CA SER A 466 50.57 7.00 -14.87
C SER A 466 49.16 6.49 -14.53
N LYS A 467 48.95 6.03 -13.29
CA LYS A 467 47.67 5.45 -12.82
C LYS A 467 46.48 6.40 -12.97
N GLU A 468 46.70 7.71 -12.86
CA GLU A 468 45.63 8.72 -12.94
C GLU A 468 45.06 8.84 -14.35
N ILE A 469 45.92 8.81 -15.36
CA ILE A 469 45.52 8.84 -16.78
C ILE A 469 44.89 7.49 -17.17
N ARG A 470 45.38 6.38 -16.60
CA ARG A 470 44.85 5.03 -16.85
C ARG A 470 43.37 4.87 -16.43
N TYR A 471 42.90 5.67 -15.49
CA TYR A 471 41.54 5.58 -14.93
C TYR A 471 40.70 6.85 -15.11
N ALA A 472 41.18 7.84 -15.87
CA ALA A 472 40.47 9.08 -16.13
C ALA A 472 39.09 8.86 -16.81
N ASP A 473 38.96 7.79 -17.61
CA ASP A 473 37.74 7.44 -18.34
C ASP A 473 36.87 6.37 -17.64
N LYS A 474 37.10 6.07 -16.36
CA LYS A 474 36.17 5.20 -15.62
C LYS A 474 34.82 5.93 -15.53
N GLN A 475 33.89 5.53 -16.40
CA GLN A 475 32.51 6.01 -16.28
C GLN A 475 31.95 5.54 -14.93
N PRO A 476 31.37 6.44 -14.13
CA PRO A 476 30.68 6.03 -12.93
C PRO A 476 29.56 5.06 -13.30
N ILE A 477 29.30 4.07 -12.44
CA ILE A 477 28.21 3.09 -12.59
C ILE A 477 26.86 3.81 -12.85
N VAL A 478 26.74 5.02 -12.29
CA VAL A 478 25.61 5.92 -12.51
C VAL A 478 26.13 7.18 -13.22
N PRO A 479 25.82 7.39 -14.51
CA PRO A 479 26.34 8.51 -15.31
C PRO A 479 26.06 9.89 -14.69
N TRP A 480 24.96 10.00 -13.93
CA TRP A 480 24.45 11.23 -13.30
C TRP A 480 24.77 11.37 -11.80
N GLY A 481 25.59 10.48 -11.22
CA GLY A 481 25.90 10.50 -9.78
C GLY A 481 26.93 11.56 -9.36
N PRO A 482 27.02 11.88 -8.06
CA PRO A 482 27.98 12.86 -7.53
C PRO A 482 29.42 12.39 -7.76
N ARG A 483 30.30 13.29 -8.19
CA ARG A 483 31.71 12.99 -8.48
C ARG A 483 32.60 13.52 -7.37
N PHE A 484 33.62 12.75 -6.99
CA PHE A 484 34.57 13.19 -5.98
C PHE A 484 35.33 14.44 -6.45
N THR A 485 35.24 15.53 -5.68
CA THR A 485 35.95 16.78 -5.90
C THR A 485 36.08 17.54 -4.57
N LYS A 486 37.28 17.50 -4.00
CA LYS A 486 37.60 18.13 -2.71
C LYS A 486 37.57 19.67 -2.85
N SER A 487 36.81 20.33 -1.97
CA SER A 487 36.78 21.78 -1.81
C SER A 487 38.06 22.29 -1.13
N ASP A 488 38.28 23.61 -1.18
CA ASP A 488 39.39 24.25 -0.47
C ASP A 488 39.25 24.10 1.06
N ASP A 489 40.37 24.06 1.79
CA ASP A 489 40.39 23.73 3.22
C ASP A 489 39.59 24.77 4.05
N LYS A 490 39.53 26.02 3.58
CA LYS A 490 38.66 27.06 4.16
C LYS A 490 37.18 26.71 4.05
N ASP A 491 36.73 26.25 2.88
CA ASP A 491 35.33 25.90 2.63
C ASP A 491 34.90 24.63 3.37
N ILE A 492 35.82 23.67 3.55
CA ILE A 492 35.58 22.48 4.36
C ILE A 492 35.31 22.87 5.82
N LYS A 493 36.13 23.76 6.39
CA LYS A 493 35.95 24.27 7.75
C LYS A 493 34.64 25.03 7.92
N ILE A 494 34.26 25.86 6.94
CA ILE A 494 32.98 26.58 6.95
C ILE A 494 31.80 25.60 6.93
N ASN A 495 31.82 24.60 6.03
CA ASN A 495 30.76 23.59 5.95
C ASN A 495 30.64 22.79 7.25
N LEU A 496 31.78 22.46 7.88
CA LEU A 496 31.82 21.75 9.16
C LEU A 496 31.22 22.60 10.29
N ALA A 497 31.59 23.88 10.36
CA ALA A 497 31.06 24.80 11.36
C ALA A 497 29.53 24.96 11.22
N ILE A 498 29.02 25.10 10.00
CA ILE A 498 27.57 25.16 9.74
C ILE A 498 26.88 23.88 10.24
N ALA A 499 27.38 22.70 9.88
CA ALA A 499 26.81 21.44 10.33
C ALA A 499 26.80 21.33 11.86
N ALA A 500 27.90 21.70 12.52
CA ALA A 500 28.03 21.67 13.98
C ALA A 500 27.03 22.62 14.67
N VAL A 501 26.83 23.84 14.14
CA VAL A 501 25.88 24.82 14.69
C VAL A 501 24.45 24.29 14.63
N PHE A 502 24.02 23.69 13.51
CA PHE A 502 22.67 23.14 13.40
C PHE A 502 22.46 21.89 14.27
N ILE A 503 23.48 21.04 14.42
CA ILE A 503 23.45 19.92 15.37
C ILE A 503 23.29 20.45 16.81
N ALA A 504 24.08 21.44 17.20
CA ALA A 504 24.01 22.06 18.52
C ALA A 504 22.66 22.74 18.75
N TRP A 505 22.10 23.41 17.75
CA TRP A 505 20.78 24.03 17.83
C TRP A 505 19.69 22.99 18.16
N VAL A 506 19.62 21.89 17.41
CA VAL A 506 18.61 20.84 17.67
C VAL A 506 18.84 20.18 19.04
N PHE A 507 20.10 19.95 19.42
CA PHE A 507 20.46 19.38 20.71
C PHE A 507 20.01 20.23 21.90
N ILE A 508 20.16 21.57 21.81
CA ILE A 508 19.78 22.51 22.87
C ILE A 508 18.26 22.69 22.93
N LYS A 509 17.59 22.84 21.78
CA LYS A 509 16.15 23.12 21.74
C LYS A 509 15.30 21.93 22.19
N ARG A 510 15.75 20.69 21.97
CA ARG A 510 15.01 19.44 22.28
C ARG A 510 13.52 19.47 21.87
N SER A 511 13.15 20.29 20.89
CA SER A 511 11.78 20.44 20.41
C SER A 511 11.61 19.76 19.06
N ALA A 512 10.43 19.22 18.80
CA ALA A 512 10.07 18.58 17.53
C ALA A 512 9.75 19.61 16.42
N GLU A 513 10.54 20.69 16.34
CA GLU A 513 10.38 21.73 15.32
C GLU A 513 11.31 21.47 14.14
N TRP A 514 10.76 21.36 12.93
CA TRP A 514 11.50 21.11 11.69
C TRP A 514 12.31 22.32 11.17
N LYS A 515 12.26 23.47 11.86
CA LYS A 515 12.93 24.72 11.43
C LYS A 515 14.44 24.56 11.25
N PRO A 516 15.20 23.92 12.16
CA PRO A 516 16.64 23.74 11.99
C PRO A 516 16.99 22.96 10.72
N LEU A 517 16.22 21.91 10.39
CA LEU A 517 16.40 21.14 9.17
C LEU A 517 16.11 21.99 7.92
N GLN A 518 15.08 22.83 7.95
CA GLN A 518 14.75 23.75 6.84
C GLN A 518 15.87 24.76 6.58
N PHE A 519 16.34 25.45 7.63
CA PHE A 519 17.44 26.41 7.51
C PHE A 519 18.75 25.74 7.10
N LEU A 520 19.06 24.56 7.64
CA LEU A 520 20.20 23.74 7.22
C LEU A 520 20.12 23.43 5.73
N ALA A 521 18.95 23.02 5.22
CA ALA A 521 18.74 22.75 3.81
C ALA A 521 19.00 23.99 2.95
N PHE A 522 18.44 25.16 3.30
CA PHE A 522 18.68 26.40 2.57
C PHE A 522 20.17 26.78 2.50
N VAL A 523 20.87 26.71 3.64
CA VAL A 523 22.29 27.06 3.71
C VAL A 523 23.12 26.11 2.84
N PHE A 524 22.87 24.80 2.89
CA PHE A 524 23.63 23.84 2.10
C PHE A 524 23.25 23.83 0.61
N VAL A 525 22.01 24.17 0.25
CA VAL A 525 21.64 24.45 -1.16
C VAL A 525 22.51 25.58 -1.69
N TYR A 526 22.62 26.69 -0.96
CA TYR A 526 23.46 27.82 -1.35
C TYR A 526 24.94 27.44 -1.45
N ARG A 527 25.48 26.71 -0.47
CA ARG A 527 26.91 26.30 -0.47
C ARG A 527 27.26 25.37 -1.63
N ILE A 528 26.40 24.38 -1.92
CA ILE A 528 26.60 23.48 -3.07
C ILE A 528 26.43 24.26 -4.37
N PHE A 529 25.45 25.16 -4.44
CA PHE A 529 25.23 26.01 -5.60
C PHE A 529 26.44 26.89 -5.93
N GLU A 530 27.06 27.54 -4.93
CA GLU A 530 28.30 28.32 -5.12
C GLU A 530 29.47 27.43 -5.54
N LYS A 531 29.64 26.26 -4.91
CA LYS A 531 30.71 25.32 -5.29
C LYS A 531 30.61 24.90 -6.75
N LEU A 532 29.40 24.65 -7.25
CA LEU A 532 29.17 24.23 -8.63
C LEU A 532 29.51 25.33 -9.66
N LYS A 533 29.57 26.61 -9.26
CA LYS A 533 29.94 27.73 -10.13
C LYS A 533 31.39 27.62 -10.63
N ALA A 534 32.29 27.07 -9.83
CA ALA A 534 33.70 26.90 -10.18
C ALA A 534 33.96 25.87 -11.31
N PHE A 535 32.94 25.10 -11.71
CA PHE A 535 33.04 24.06 -12.74
C PHE A 535 32.29 24.43 -14.03
N GLU A 536 31.79 25.65 -14.13
CA GLU A 536 31.26 26.17 -15.38
C GLU A 536 32.41 26.62 -16.29
N PRO A 537 32.31 26.39 -17.61
CA PRO A 537 33.32 26.88 -18.54
C PRO A 537 33.40 28.41 -18.45
N PRO A 538 34.62 29.01 -18.56
CA PRO A 538 34.76 30.45 -18.57
C PRO A 538 33.97 31.05 -19.73
N THR A 539 33.08 31.99 -19.44
CA THR A 539 32.39 32.79 -20.44
C THR A 539 33.38 33.74 -21.09
N SER A 540 33.49 33.75 -22.42
CA SER A 540 34.26 34.74 -23.16
C SER A 540 33.69 36.14 -22.90
N THR A 541 34.49 37.04 -22.36
CA THR A 541 34.04 38.36 -21.86
C THR A 541 33.72 39.39 -22.95
N PHE A 542 33.68 39.02 -24.23
CA PHE A 542 33.38 39.96 -25.30
C PHE A 542 32.58 39.30 -26.42
N THR A 543 31.27 39.51 -26.41
CA THR A 543 30.49 39.74 -27.63
C THR A 543 29.81 41.08 -27.41
N GLU A 544 30.17 42.08 -28.21
CA GLU A 544 29.71 43.47 -28.08
C GLU A 544 28.18 43.64 -28.28
N GLU A 545 27.45 42.58 -28.65
CA GLU A 545 26.00 42.61 -28.76
C GLU A 545 25.39 41.27 -28.31
N GLY A 546 24.56 41.31 -27.25
CA GLY A 546 23.66 40.22 -26.84
C GLY A 546 23.98 39.56 -25.49
N GLU A 547 23.00 39.56 -24.58
CA GLU A 547 23.05 38.77 -23.34
C GLU A 547 23.26 37.28 -23.66
N ASP A 548 24.15 36.62 -22.91
CA ASP A 548 24.43 35.18 -22.98
C ASP A 548 23.15 34.38 -22.68
N GLU A 549 22.37 34.05 -23.72
CA GLU A 549 21.08 33.33 -23.66
C GLU A 549 21.16 32.02 -22.86
N GLY A 550 22.36 31.43 -22.73
CA GLY A 550 22.60 30.21 -21.96
C GLY A 550 22.72 30.40 -20.45
N ARG A 551 22.91 31.64 -19.95
CA ARG A 551 23.22 31.92 -18.53
C ARG A 551 22.10 31.50 -17.58
N MET A 552 20.84 31.81 -17.92
CA MET A 552 19.68 31.46 -17.10
C MET A 552 19.50 29.94 -17.03
N MET A 553 19.69 29.24 -18.15
CA MET A 553 19.57 27.78 -18.20
C MET A 553 20.68 27.07 -17.40
N ARG A 554 21.92 27.58 -17.43
CA ARG A 554 23.03 27.07 -16.60
C ARG A 554 22.75 27.26 -15.10
N MET A 555 22.27 28.44 -14.72
CA MET A 555 21.86 28.75 -13.36
C MET A 555 20.73 27.84 -12.85
N GLY A 556 19.70 27.60 -13.67
CA GLY A 556 18.61 26.70 -13.34
C GLY A 556 19.06 25.25 -13.12
N LYS A 557 19.94 24.73 -13.99
CA LYS A 557 20.52 23.39 -13.84
C LYS A 557 21.35 23.25 -12.56
N ARG A 558 22.09 24.30 -12.18
CA ARG A 558 22.88 24.34 -10.95
C ARG A 558 22.00 24.30 -9.70
N LEU A 559 20.94 25.10 -9.69
CA LEU A 559 19.97 25.11 -8.60
C LEU A 559 19.32 23.74 -8.43
N LEU A 560 18.87 23.14 -9.54
CA LEU A 560 18.24 21.82 -9.52
C LEU A 560 19.16 20.73 -8.95
N ARG A 561 20.45 20.73 -9.33
CA ARG A 561 21.45 19.79 -8.78
C ARG A 561 21.67 20.00 -7.29
N SER A 562 21.79 21.25 -6.84
CA SER A 562 21.95 21.56 -5.42
C SER A 562 20.73 21.12 -4.60
N LEU A 563 19.51 21.35 -5.10
CA LEU A 563 18.29 20.90 -4.44
C LEU A 563 18.22 19.37 -4.39
N ALA A 564 18.49 18.69 -5.51
CA ALA A 564 18.46 17.23 -5.58
C ALA A 564 19.44 16.57 -4.60
N LEU A 565 20.67 17.11 -4.48
CA LEU A 565 21.65 16.62 -3.50
C LEU A 565 21.20 16.82 -2.06
N VAL A 566 20.67 18.01 -1.73
CA VAL A 566 20.25 18.32 -0.36
C VAL A 566 19.05 17.49 0.06
N PHE A 567 18.00 17.44 -0.76
CA PHE A 567 16.82 16.62 -0.48
C PHE A 567 17.14 15.13 -0.53
N GLY A 568 18.10 14.70 -1.35
CA GLY A 568 18.62 13.34 -1.35
C GLY A 568 19.26 12.95 -0.02
N CYS A 569 20.08 13.84 0.58
CA CYS A 569 20.66 13.61 1.91
C CYS A 569 19.58 13.50 3.00
N ILE A 570 18.57 14.38 2.96
CA ILE A 570 17.43 14.34 3.90
C ILE A 570 16.65 13.03 3.76
N ALA A 571 16.40 12.60 2.52
CA ALA A 571 15.69 11.35 2.24
C ALA A 571 16.47 10.14 2.76
N ILE A 572 17.79 10.07 2.49
CA ILE A 572 18.65 8.99 2.97
C ILE A 572 18.71 8.97 4.50
N ALA A 573 18.84 10.13 5.15
CA ALA A 573 18.84 10.22 6.62
C ALA A 573 17.52 9.74 7.22
N SER A 574 16.39 10.19 6.65
CA SER A 574 15.04 9.81 7.10
C SER A 574 14.78 8.32 6.92
N LEU A 575 15.14 7.77 5.75
CA LEU A 575 14.98 6.35 5.44
C LEU A 575 15.94 5.48 6.27
N GLY A 576 17.18 5.93 6.49
CA GLY A 576 18.16 5.24 7.33
C GLY A 576 17.74 5.18 8.79
N TYR A 577 17.23 6.30 9.33
CA TYR A 577 16.66 6.34 10.68
C TYR A 577 15.47 5.38 10.82
N THR A 578 14.52 5.45 9.88
CA THR A 578 13.36 4.54 9.83
C THR A 578 13.80 3.08 9.72
N GLY A 579 14.80 2.80 8.86
CA GLY A 579 15.37 1.47 8.69
C GLY A 579 16.04 0.93 9.96
N LEU A 580 16.75 1.79 10.69
CA LEU A 580 17.37 1.44 11.97
C LEU A 580 16.32 1.12 13.04
N LEU A 581 15.26 1.93 13.15
CA LEU A 581 14.15 1.65 14.05
C LEU A 581 13.51 0.29 13.75
N ASN A 582 13.23 0.03 12.47
CA ASN A 582 12.67 -1.23 12.01
C ASN A 582 13.60 -2.43 12.29
N PHE A 583 14.92 -2.24 12.23
CA PHE A 583 15.90 -3.28 12.55
C PHE A 583 15.94 -3.57 14.06
N ILE A 584 15.91 -2.51 14.89
CA ILE A 584 15.89 -2.65 16.35
C ILE A 584 14.59 -3.32 16.81
N GLU A 585 13.45 -2.94 16.24
CA GLU A 585 12.17 -3.59 16.48
C GLU A 585 12.20 -5.07 16.06
N TYR A 586 12.81 -5.37 14.90
CA TYR A 586 12.99 -6.75 14.45
C TYR A 586 13.90 -7.59 15.36
N ALA A 587 14.98 -7.01 15.88
CA ALA A 587 15.96 -7.72 16.69
C ALA A 587 15.57 -7.82 18.19
N GLY A 588 14.82 -6.84 18.69
CA GLY A 588 14.56 -6.65 20.12
C GLY A 588 13.09 -6.58 20.54
N GLY A 589 12.14 -6.54 19.61
CA GLY A 589 10.70 -6.55 19.90
C GLY A 589 10.11 -5.26 20.46
N PHE A 590 10.92 -4.21 20.66
CA PHE A 590 10.45 -2.88 21.05
C PHE A 590 11.40 -1.80 20.53
N ILE A 591 10.89 -0.57 20.36
CA ILE A 591 11.71 0.59 20.01
C ILE A 591 12.10 1.32 21.31
N PRO A 592 13.41 1.48 21.61
CA PRO A 592 13.85 2.27 22.75
C PRO A 592 13.28 3.70 22.69
N VAL A 593 12.63 4.12 23.77
CA VAL A 593 12.02 5.47 23.90
C VAL A 593 13.03 6.59 23.62
N VAL A 594 14.31 6.37 23.92
CA VAL A 594 15.40 7.31 23.62
C VAL A 594 15.54 7.58 22.12
N LEU A 595 15.34 6.58 21.26
CA LEU A 595 15.42 6.79 19.81
C LEU A 595 14.21 7.59 19.33
N TYR A 596 13.00 7.16 19.71
CA TYR A 596 11.75 7.82 19.35
C TYR A 596 11.73 9.31 19.76
N ASN A 597 12.12 9.60 21.00
CA ASN A 597 12.13 10.98 21.51
C ASN A 597 13.22 11.86 20.88
N ASN A 598 14.23 11.27 20.22
CA ASN A 598 15.34 11.99 19.59
C ASN A 598 15.33 11.87 18.06
N GLN A 599 14.17 11.56 17.45
CA GLN A 599 14.03 11.46 16.00
C GLN A 599 14.61 12.69 15.26
N GLU A 600 14.17 13.90 15.63
CA GLU A 600 14.62 15.13 14.96
C GLU A 600 16.12 15.37 15.12
N LEU A 601 16.68 15.04 16.29
CA LEU A 601 18.12 15.15 16.55
C LEU A 601 18.91 14.20 15.66
N LEU A 602 18.47 12.94 15.55
CA LEU A 602 19.15 11.91 14.78
C LEU A 602 19.04 12.16 13.28
N VAL A 603 17.84 12.49 12.78
CA VAL A 603 17.62 12.78 11.35
C VAL A 603 18.34 14.06 10.94
N THR A 604 18.20 15.15 11.69
CA THR A 604 18.86 16.43 11.37
C THR A 604 20.37 16.32 11.52
N GLY A 605 20.85 15.63 12.56
CA GLY A 605 22.29 15.46 12.78
C GLY A 605 22.96 14.62 11.68
N PHE A 606 22.34 13.50 11.30
CA PHE A 606 22.85 12.69 10.20
C PHE A 606 22.79 13.43 8.86
N THR A 607 21.71 14.17 8.62
CA THR A 607 21.58 15.04 7.44
C THR A 607 22.70 16.08 7.40
N ALA A 608 23.00 16.75 8.52
CA ALA A 608 24.04 17.77 8.60
C ALA A 608 25.44 17.21 8.27
N VAL A 609 25.75 16.00 8.78
CA VAL A 609 27.00 15.30 8.46
C VAL A 609 27.07 14.93 6.99
N MET A 610 26.01 14.36 6.42
CA MET A 610 25.96 14.00 5.00
C MET A 610 26.10 15.22 4.09
N LEU A 611 25.44 16.33 4.43
CA LEU A 611 25.54 17.59 3.70
C LEU A 611 26.94 18.20 3.78
N HIS A 612 27.59 18.14 4.95
CA HIS A 612 28.99 18.52 5.09
C HIS A 612 29.89 17.71 4.14
N ILE A 613 29.72 16.38 4.10
CA ILE A 613 30.51 15.51 3.23
C ILE A 613 30.24 15.83 1.75
N MET A 614 28.98 15.94 1.34
CA MET A 614 28.61 16.24 -0.04
C MET A 614 29.15 17.60 -0.49
N ALA A 615 28.94 18.65 0.30
CA ALA A 615 29.42 19.99 -0.02
C ALA A 615 30.96 20.09 -0.02
N SER A 616 31.65 19.27 0.78
CA SER A 616 33.11 19.33 0.92
C SER A 616 33.86 18.44 -0.07
N TYR A 617 33.30 17.31 -0.47
CA TYR A 617 34.03 16.28 -1.21
C TYR A 617 33.39 15.85 -2.53
N TYR A 618 32.19 16.34 -2.87
CA TYR A 618 31.49 15.93 -4.08
C TYR A 618 30.98 17.11 -4.92
N ARG A 619 30.75 16.87 -6.22
CA ARG A 619 30.13 17.79 -7.18
C ARG A 619 29.03 17.10 -7.98
#